data_AF-A0A553WH02-F1
#
_entry.id   AF-A0A553WH02-F1
#
_cell.length_a   1.000
_cell.length_b   1.000
_cell.length_c   1.000
_cell.angle_alpha   90.00
_cell.angle_beta   90.00
_cell.angle_gamma   90.00
#
_symmetry.space_group_name_H-M   'P 1'
#
loop_
_entity.id
_entity.type
_entity.pdbx_description
1 polymer ?
#
loop_
_entity_poly.entity_id
_entity_poly.type
_entity_poly.pdbx_seq_one_letter_code
_entity_poly.pdbx_strand_id
1 'polypeptide(L)'
;MANALRRKAEPRHIRLYHSITGTVAWAHLSGNAIKVLFALVRIDDGSKNGQIFYSDRQAALDTGLSRNTCIKAFRELVEKGFLCIVEKGHFDRKVRHATVWRYTWQAAPGICGPTREFEKWRPESEKPRAQKLTRTGAKIERSDNFDALTGPIIEPDIPAKPHKLVRAIGSNNEPQVVYQDGGIPND
;
A
#
# COMPACT_ATOMS: atom_id res chain seq x y z
N MET A 1 -15.20 37.06 -15.74
CA MET A 1 -15.49 35.88 -16.59
C MET A 1 -15.13 34.62 -15.81
N ALA A 2 -16.13 33.88 -15.33
CA ALA A 2 -15.91 32.65 -14.57
C ALA A 2 -15.76 31.48 -15.55
N ASN A 3 -14.65 30.74 -15.46
CA ASN A 3 -14.32 29.66 -16.38
C ASN A 3 -15.24 28.46 -16.13
N ALA A 4 -16.21 28.24 -17.03
CA ALA A 4 -17.36 27.35 -16.85
C ALA A 4 -17.07 25.84 -17.06
N LEU A 5 -15.80 25.42 -16.98
CA LEU A 5 -15.39 24.02 -17.16
C LEU A 5 -14.49 23.55 -16.02
N ARG A 6 -14.92 23.74 -14.77
CA ARG A 6 -14.32 22.98 -13.67
C ARG A 6 -14.80 21.53 -13.79
N ARG A 7 -14.13 20.73 -14.63
CA ARG A 7 -14.29 19.27 -14.64
C ARG A 7 -14.20 18.80 -13.19
N LYS A 8 -15.13 17.93 -12.75
CA LYS A 8 -15.04 17.32 -11.41
C LYS A 8 -13.66 16.67 -11.33
N ALA A 9 -12.78 17.23 -10.50
CA ALA A 9 -11.46 16.69 -10.29
C ALA A 9 -11.64 15.33 -9.64
N GLU A 10 -11.09 14.29 -10.27
CA GLU A 10 -11.07 12.95 -9.70
C GLU A 10 -10.42 13.02 -8.29
N PRO A 11 -10.96 12.32 -7.29
CA PRO A 11 -10.36 12.31 -5.96
C PRO A 11 -8.89 11.85 -6.05
N ARG A 12 -8.01 12.48 -5.26
CA ARG A 12 -6.60 12.09 -5.21
C ARG A 12 -6.47 10.69 -4.61
N HIS A 13 -5.85 9.78 -5.35
CA HIS A 13 -5.49 8.45 -4.89
C HIS A 13 -3.98 8.24 -4.89
N ILE A 14 -3.53 7.27 -4.09
CA ILE A 14 -2.16 6.78 -4.11
C ILE A 14 -2.13 5.58 -5.06
N ARG A 15 -1.27 5.63 -6.08
CA ARG A 15 -1.08 4.52 -7.03
C ARG A 15 0.29 3.90 -6.85
N LEU A 16 0.31 2.59 -6.56
CA LEU A 16 1.50 1.77 -6.65
C LEU A 16 1.29 0.67 -7.68
N TYR A 17 2.31 0.46 -8.51
CA TYR A 17 2.28 -0.57 -9.54
C TYR A 17 2.68 -1.93 -8.95
N HIS A 18 2.18 -3.00 -9.54
CA HIS A 18 2.56 -4.37 -9.18
C HIS A 18 4.07 -4.61 -9.25
N SER A 19 4.77 -3.91 -10.15
CA SER A 19 6.23 -3.99 -10.25
C SER A 19 6.95 -3.50 -8.99
N ILE A 20 6.31 -2.68 -8.16
CA ILE A 20 6.86 -2.20 -6.88
C ILE A 20 6.50 -3.19 -5.77
N THR A 21 5.22 -3.54 -5.67
CA THR A 21 4.70 -4.37 -4.56
C THR A 21 5.05 -5.85 -4.70
N GLY A 22 5.36 -6.32 -5.90
CA GLY A 22 5.75 -7.71 -6.18
C GLY A 22 7.22 -8.02 -5.89
N THR A 23 7.99 -7.07 -5.37
CA THR A 23 9.43 -7.26 -5.12
C THR A 23 9.72 -7.91 -3.77
N VAL A 24 10.86 -8.60 -3.68
CA VAL A 24 11.35 -9.19 -2.41
C VAL A 24 11.57 -8.09 -1.36
N ALA A 25 12.06 -6.92 -1.79
CA ALA A 25 12.22 -5.75 -0.94
C ALA A 25 10.90 -5.33 -0.28
N TRP A 26 9.81 -5.33 -1.04
CA TRP A 26 8.48 -5.00 -0.53
C TRP A 26 8.02 -5.98 0.53
N ALA A 27 8.16 -7.29 0.28
CA ALA A 27 7.77 -8.34 1.22
C ALA A 27 8.53 -8.26 2.56
N HIS A 28 9.76 -7.73 2.55
CA HIS A 28 10.57 -7.58 3.77
C HIS A 28 10.34 -6.26 4.52
N LEU A 29 9.55 -5.33 4.00
CA LEU A 29 9.25 -4.07 4.71
C LEU A 29 8.42 -4.34 5.97
N SER A 30 8.71 -3.59 7.04
CA SER A 30 7.79 -3.52 8.17
C SER A 30 6.50 -2.80 7.81
N GLY A 31 5.40 -3.16 8.47
CA GLY A 31 4.14 -2.43 8.32
C GLY A 31 4.25 -0.94 8.66
N ASN A 32 5.14 -0.59 9.60
CA ASN A 32 5.44 0.81 9.92
C ASN A 32 6.13 1.53 8.77
N ALA A 33 7.09 0.88 8.10
CA ALA A 33 7.74 1.43 6.92
C ALA A 33 6.74 1.65 5.77
N ILE A 34 5.84 0.70 5.52
CA ILE A 34 4.77 0.87 4.52
C ILE A 34 3.86 2.05 4.88
N LYS A 35 3.46 2.17 6.15
CA LYS A 35 2.62 3.28 6.63
C LYS A 35 3.29 4.63 6.43
N VAL A 36 4.58 4.74 6.74
CA VAL A 36 5.37 5.96 6.53
C VAL A 36 5.55 6.27 5.05
N LEU A 37 5.79 5.26 4.21
CA LEU A 37 5.88 5.41 2.76
C LEU A 37 4.59 6.00 2.19
N PHE A 38 3.42 5.46 2.58
CA PHE A 38 2.13 5.98 2.13
C PHE A 38 1.85 7.40 2.61
N ALA A 39 2.22 7.73 3.84
CA ALA A 39 2.09 9.09 4.34
C ALA A 39 2.93 10.08 3.51
N LEU A 40 4.15 9.69 3.13
CA LEU A 40 5.01 10.49 2.26
C LEU A 40 4.40 10.63 0.85
N VAL A 41 3.92 9.54 0.25
CA VAL A 41 3.26 9.54 -1.07
C VAL A 41 1.96 10.34 -1.09
N ARG A 42 1.24 10.41 0.04
CA ARG A 42 0.03 11.23 0.17
C ARG A 42 0.32 12.73 0.04
N ILE A 43 1.47 13.17 0.53
CA ILE A 43 1.86 14.58 0.53
C ILE A 43 2.32 15.00 -0.87
N ASP A 44 3.01 14.10 -1.56
CA ASP A 44 3.45 14.37 -2.93
C ASP A 44 2.25 14.46 -3.90
N ASP A 45 2.35 15.39 -4.84
CA ASP A 45 1.42 15.53 -5.96
C ASP A 45 1.87 14.74 -7.20
N GLY A 46 3.00 14.05 -7.09
CA GLY A 46 3.60 13.22 -8.13
C GLY A 46 4.49 13.99 -9.10
N SER A 47 4.62 15.31 -8.92
CA SER A 47 5.49 16.16 -9.76
C SER A 47 6.78 16.57 -9.07
N LYS A 48 6.84 16.45 -7.73
CA LYS A 48 7.93 16.97 -6.89
C LYS A 48 8.91 15.88 -6.45
N ASN A 49 9.00 14.77 -7.17
CA ASN A 49 9.93 13.72 -6.82
C ASN A 49 11.37 14.26 -6.75
N GLY A 50 12.02 14.13 -5.60
CA GLY A 50 13.34 14.71 -5.30
C GLY A 50 13.33 16.09 -4.63
N GLN A 51 12.15 16.66 -4.40
CA GLN A 51 11.93 17.90 -3.65
C GLN A 51 10.88 17.71 -2.55
N ILE A 52 10.75 16.48 -2.03
CA ILE A 52 9.75 16.15 -1.03
C ILE A 52 10.32 16.43 0.36
N PHE A 53 9.92 17.55 0.95
CA PHE A 53 10.31 17.95 2.30
C PHE A 53 9.44 17.21 3.32
N TYR A 54 10.02 16.21 3.99
CA TYR A 54 9.26 15.42 4.96
C TYR A 54 10.11 15.07 6.18
N SER A 55 9.66 15.54 7.35
CA SER A 55 10.39 15.35 8.62
C SER A 55 9.86 14.13 9.39
N ASP A 56 10.68 13.61 10.28
CA ASP A 56 10.31 12.57 11.24
C ASP A 56 9.18 12.99 12.18
N ARG A 57 9.12 14.28 12.54
CA ARG A 57 8.02 14.85 13.34
C ARG A 57 6.72 14.89 12.56
N GLN A 58 6.76 15.34 11.31
CA GLN A 58 5.59 15.35 10.45
C GLN A 58 5.07 13.92 10.21
N ALA A 59 5.99 12.98 9.95
CA ALA A 59 5.65 11.57 9.82
C ALA A 59 4.98 10.99 11.07
N ALA A 60 5.44 11.37 12.27
CA ALA A 60 4.81 10.95 13.51
C ALA A 60 3.37 11.45 13.64
N LEU A 61 3.11 12.71 13.25
CA LEU A 61 1.77 13.29 13.25
C LEU A 61 0.85 12.59 12.23
N ASP A 62 1.33 12.40 11.01
CA ASP A 62 0.51 11.86 9.92
C ASP A 62 0.22 10.35 10.08
N THR A 63 1.14 9.62 10.73
CA THR A 63 1.00 8.17 10.92
C THR A 63 0.54 7.77 12.32
N GLY A 64 0.54 8.68 13.30
CA GLY A 64 0.31 8.38 14.71
C GLY A 64 1.38 7.48 15.34
N LEU A 65 2.53 7.28 14.69
CA LEU A 65 3.64 6.50 15.21
C LEU A 65 4.55 7.38 16.08
N SER A 66 5.31 6.75 16.98
CA SER A 66 6.37 7.48 17.70
C SER A 66 7.41 8.03 16.72
N ARG A 67 8.02 9.16 17.06
CA ARG A 67 9.11 9.76 16.26
C ARG A 67 10.25 8.76 16.01
N ASN A 68 10.65 8.01 17.05
CA ASN A 68 11.70 7.00 16.93
C ASN A 68 11.33 5.86 15.97
N THR A 69 10.06 5.46 15.95
CA THR A 69 9.55 4.48 15.00
C THR A 69 9.61 5.01 13.57
N CYS A 70 9.25 6.28 13.34
CA CYS A 70 9.35 6.92 12.03
C CYS A 70 10.80 6.99 11.54
N ILE A 71 11.75 7.35 12.41
CA ILE A 71 13.18 7.36 12.06
C ILE A 71 13.65 5.97 11.61
N LYS A 72 13.27 4.91 12.35
CA LYS A 72 13.60 3.52 11.97
C LYS A 72 12.96 3.13 10.64
N ALA A 73 11.70 3.51 10.43
CA ALA A 73 10.98 3.28 9.18
C ALA A 73 11.65 3.97 7.98
N PHE A 74 12.09 5.23 8.11
CA PHE A 74 12.83 5.91 7.05
C PHE A 74 14.14 5.22 6.72
N ARG A 75 14.91 4.81 7.74
CA ARG A 75 16.15 4.06 7.53
C ARG A 75 15.89 2.77 6.77
N GLU A 76 14.85 2.03 7.17
CA GLU A 76 14.44 0.79 6.52
C GLU A 76 14.03 1.01 5.04
N LEU A 77 13.32 2.09 4.73
CA LEU A 77 12.93 2.42 3.36
C LEU A 77 14.13 2.79 2.48
N VAL A 78 15.14 3.44 3.05
CA VAL A 78 16.39 3.77 2.36
C VAL A 78 17.23 2.51 2.13
N GLU A 79 17.39 1.69 3.17
CA GLU A 79 18.13 0.42 3.11
C GLU A 79 17.58 -0.52 2.02
N LYS A 80 16.25 -0.59 1.89
CA LYS A 80 15.59 -1.41 0.87
C LYS A 80 15.48 -0.75 -0.49
N GLY A 81 15.99 0.47 -0.66
CA GLY A 81 16.03 1.15 -1.96
C GLY A 81 14.68 1.69 -2.45
N PHE A 82 13.71 1.94 -1.57
CA PHE A 82 12.45 2.62 -1.95
C PHE A 82 12.59 4.14 -1.88
N LEU A 83 13.38 4.64 -0.93
CA LEU A 83 13.65 6.06 -0.74
C LEU A 83 15.15 6.36 -0.84
N CYS A 84 15.45 7.57 -1.31
CA CYS A 84 16.80 8.12 -1.32
C CYS A 84 16.76 9.51 -0.65
N ILE A 85 17.79 9.82 0.15
CA ILE A 85 17.96 11.16 0.74
C ILE A 85 18.65 12.02 -0.32
N VAL A 86 17.96 13.05 -0.79
CA VAL A 86 18.54 14.05 -1.70
C VAL A 86 19.34 15.07 -0.91
N GLU A 87 18.75 15.59 0.16
CA GLU A 87 19.40 16.52 1.07
C GLU A 87 19.05 16.17 2.51
N LYS A 88 20.08 16.02 3.35
CA LYS A 88 19.92 15.73 4.77
C LYS A 88 19.55 17.02 5.51
N GLY A 89 18.42 17.00 6.21
CA GLY A 89 18.08 18.09 7.12
C GLY A 89 19.12 18.23 8.24
N HIS A 90 19.57 19.45 8.51
CA HIS A 90 20.54 19.74 9.57
C HIS A 90 19.98 20.82 10.51
N PHE A 91 20.16 20.63 11.82
CA PHE A 91 19.64 21.55 12.83
C PHE A 91 20.45 22.84 12.94
N ASP A 92 21.76 22.78 12.67
CA ASP A 92 22.69 23.92 12.84
C ASP A 92 22.66 24.93 11.68
N ARG A 93 21.77 24.75 10.71
CA ARG A 93 21.58 25.75 9.65
C ARG A 93 20.66 26.85 10.14
N LYS A 94 20.99 28.11 9.78
CA LYS A 94 20.20 29.32 10.10
C LYS A 94 18.73 29.20 9.66
N VAL A 95 18.47 28.39 8.63
CA VAL A 95 17.13 27.94 8.22
C VAL A 95 17.04 26.43 8.46
N ARG A 96 16.12 26.01 9.33
CA ARG A 96 15.87 24.60 9.61
C ARG A 96 15.17 23.97 8.40
N HIS A 97 15.88 23.12 7.67
CA HIS A 97 15.31 22.36 6.55
C HIS A 97 14.95 20.94 6.99
N ALA A 98 13.78 20.47 6.55
CA ALA A 98 13.43 19.06 6.62
C ALA A 98 14.29 18.26 5.65
N THR A 99 14.46 16.96 5.92
CA THR A 99 15.10 16.06 4.97
C THR A 99 14.30 16.02 3.67
N VAL A 100 15.02 16.11 2.56
CA VAL A 100 14.46 16.06 1.21
C VAL A 100 14.57 14.63 0.69
N TRP A 101 13.44 14.09 0.23
CA TRP A 101 13.33 12.71 -0.20
C TRP A 101 13.04 12.59 -1.70
N ARG A 102 13.49 11.47 -2.26
CA ARG A 102 13.21 11.00 -3.61
C ARG A 102 12.74 9.54 -3.58
N TYR A 103 11.73 9.23 -4.37
CA TYR A 103 11.37 7.85 -4.72
C TYR A 103 12.29 7.31 -5.80
N THR A 104 12.64 6.04 -5.68
CA THR A 104 13.50 5.38 -6.67
C THR A 104 12.71 4.83 -7.87
N TRP A 105 11.39 4.62 -7.75
CA TRP A 105 10.55 4.10 -8.85
C TRP A 105 10.07 5.16 -9.84
N GLN A 106 10.22 6.45 -9.53
CA GLN A 106 9.84 7.56 -10.40
C GLN A 106 11.09 8.36 -10.79
N ALA A 107 11.09 8.93 -11.99
CA ALA A 107 12.14 9.85 -12.40
C ALA A 107 12.11 11.11 -11.51
N ALA A 108 13.27 11.72 -11.31
CA ALA A 108 13.42 12.99 -10.60
C ALA A 108 14.25 13.95 -11.48
N PRO A 109 14.08 15.27 -11.33
CA PRO A 109 14.91 16.25 -12.04
C PRO A 109 16.40 15.98 -11.80
N GLY A 110 17.19 15.94 -12.87
CA GLY A 110 18.63 15.66 -12.80
C GLY A 110 19.03 14.19 -12.78
N ILE A 111 18.08 13.25 -12.91
CA ILE A 111 18.36 11.80 -13.02
C ILE A 111 17.85 11.26 -14.36
N CYS A 112 18.65 10.44 -15.02
CA CYS A 112 18.30 9.75 -16.26
C CYS A 112 17.33 8.57 -15.99
N GLY A 113 16.12 8.89 -15.52
CA GLY A 113 15.05 7.93 -15.27
C GLY A 113 14.94 7.39 -13.84
N PRO A 114 13.98 6.48 -13.58
CA PRO A 114 13.80 5.85 -12.27
C PRO A 114 14.93 4.85 -11.97
N THR A 115 15.54 4.94 -10.77
CA THR A 115 16.69 4.09 -10.38
C THR A 115 16.30 2.68 -9.93
N ARG A 116 15.06 2.50 -9.46
CA ARG A 116 14.45 1.22 -9.07
C ARG A 116 15.34 0.33 -8.18
N GLU A 117 16.04 0.95 -7.23
CA GLU A 117 17.03 0.29 -6.37
C GLU A 117 16.46 -0.90 -5.59
N PHE A 118 15.18 -0.84 -5.22
CA PHE A 118 14.45 -1.92 -4.54
C PHE A 118 14.37 -3.23 -5.34
N GLU A 119 14.50 -3.21 -6.67
CA GLU A 119 14.49 -4.44 -7.49
C GLU A 119 15.77 -5.27 -7.32
N LYS A 120 16.88 -4.59 -7.02
CA LYS A 120 18.20 -5.21 -6.84
C LYS A 120 18.43 -5.69 -5.41
N TRP A 121 17.65 -5.18 -4.45
CA TRP A 121 17.81 -5.53 -3.05
C TRP A 121 17.56 -7.02 -2.81
N ARG A 122 18.42 -7.65 -2.00
CA ARG A 122 18.30 -9.03 -1.55
C ARG A 122 18.54 -9.08 -0.03
N PRO A 123 17.80 -9.92 0.71
CA PRO A 123 18.03 -10.06 2.13
C PRO A 123 19.33 -10.84 2.37
N GLU A 124 20.10 -10.43 3.39
CA GLU A 124 21.30 -11.16 3.84
C GLU A 124 20.96 -12.59 4.33
N SER A 125 19.73 -12.78 4.82
CA SER A 125 19.22 -14.07 5.26
C SER A 125 17.89 -14.36 4.59
N GLU A 126 17.70 -15.57 4.08
CA GLU A 126 16.50 -15.97 3.33
C GLU A 126 15.20 -16.00 4.15
N LYS A 127 15.28 -15.81 5.48
CA LYS A 127 14.10 -15.87 6.34
C LYS A 127 13.23 -14.63 6.09
N PRO A 128 11.99 -14.78 5.60
CA PRO A 128 11.06 -13.66 5.51
C PRO A 128 10.80 -13.11 6.91
N ARG A 129 10.51 -11.81 7.00
CA ARG A 129 10.17 -11.14 8.27
C ARG A 129 8.89 -11.77 8.84
N ALA A 130 9.03 -12.77 9.69
CA ALA A 130 7.90 -13.39 10.38
C ALA A 130 7.34 -12.42 11.43
N GLN A 131 6.05 -12.12 11.36
CA GLN A 131 5.36 -11.48 12.48
C GLN A 131 5.26 -12.51 13.61
N LYS A 132 5.95 -12.25 14.72
CA LYS A 132 5.72 -12.99 15.96
C LYS A 132 4.38 -12.53 16.55
N LEU A 133 3.28 -13.05 16.01
CA LEU A 133 1.95 -12.91 16.60
C LEU A 133 1.95 -13.73 17.89
N THR A 134 2.34 -13.12 19.01
CA THR A 134 1.96 -13.68 20.31
C THR A 134 0.45 -13.62 20.40
N ARG A 135 -0.20 -14.74 20.76
CA ARG A 135 -1.63 -14.78 21.05
C ARG A 135 -1.92 -13.62 22.00
N THR A 136 -2.68 -12.62 21.56
CA THR A 136 -3.06 -11.50 22.41
C THR A 136 -3.66 -12.11 23.68
N GLY A 137 -3.09 -11.81 24.84
CA GLY A 137 -3.55 -12.32 26.13
C GLY A 137 -4.93 -11.80 26.53
N ALA A 138 -5.64 -11.10 25.63
CA ALA A 138 -7.05 -10.80 25.76
C ALA A 138 -7.79 -12.13 25.88
N LYS A 139 -8.22 -12.45 27.11
CA LYS A 139 -9.33 -13.38 27.31
C LYS A 139 -10.49 -12.79 26.52
N ILE A 140 -10.80 -13.39 25.38
CA ILE A 140 -12.14 -13.27 24.82
C ILE A 140 -12.99 -14.03 25.84
N GLU A 141 -13.48 -13.33 26.86
CA GLU A 141 -14.64 -13.80 27.59
C GLU A 141 -15.75 -13.80 26.54
N ARG A 142 -15.98 -14.97 25.93
CA ARG A 142 -17.25 -15.20 25.25
C ARG A 142 -18.28 -15.07 26.36
N SER A 143 -18.90 -13.92 26.48
CA SER A 143 -20.13 -13.80 27.23
C SER A 143 -21.16 -14.60 26.42
N ASP A 144 -21.28 -15.88 26.73
CA ASP A 144 -22.35 -16.75 26.20
C ASP A 144 -23.73 -16.38 26.75
N ASN A 145 -23.86 -15.20 27.37
CA ASN A 145 -25.13 -14.59 27.72
C ASN A 145 -25.56 -13.64 26.60
N PHE A 146 -25.95 -14.22 25.47
CA PHE A 146 -27.03 -13.61 24.70
C PHE A 146 -28.29 -13.91 25.49
N ASP A 147 -28.51 -13.16 26.57
CA ASP A 147 -29.76 -13.19 27.32
C ASP A 147 -30.88 -13.09 26.30
N ALA A 148 -31.77 -14.06 26.33
CA ALA A 148 -32.90 -14.18 25.43
C ALA A 148 -33.75 -12.91 25.55
N LEU A 149 -33.44 -11.92 24.70
CA LEU A 149 -34.38 -10.88 24.34
C LEU A 149 -35.60 -11.62 23.85
N THR A 150 -36.64 -11.54 24.66
CA THR A 150 -37.98 -12.07 24.47
C THR A 150 -38.62 -11.30 23.31
N GLY A 151 -38.07 -11.47 22.10
CA GLY A 151 -38.68 -11.06 20.87
C GLY A 151 -39.76 -12.07 20.51
N PRO A 152 -40.92 -11.64 19.97
CA PRO A 152 -41.93 -12.56 19.49
C PRO A 152 -41.32 -13.48 18.43
N ILE A 153 -41.51 -14.79 18.59
CA ILE A 153 -41.16 -15.79 17.59
C ILE A 153 -42.02 -15.50 16.36
N ILE A 154 -41.41 -14.90 15.34
CA ILE A 154 -41.99 -14.87 14.00
C ILE A 154 -41.63 -16.22 13.40
N GLU A 155 -42.60 -17.13 13.32
CA GLU A 155 -42.44 -18.37 12.56
C GLU A 155 -42.08 -18.00 11.11
N PRO A 156 -40.96 -18.51 10.56
CA PRO A 156 -40.69 -18.35 9.15
C PRO A 156 -41.70 -19.21 8.39
N ASP A 157 -42.47 -18.59 7.50
CA ASP A 157 -43.35 -19.27 6.55
C ASP A 157 -42.44 -20.04 5.55
N ILE A 158 -42.12 -21.29 5.88
CA ILE A 158 -41.27 -22.16 5.05
C ILE A 158 -42.15 -22.73 3.93
N PRO A 159 -41.97 -22.35 2.65
CA PRO A 159 -42.67 -23.00 1.56
C PRO A 159 -42.22 -24.47 1.46
N ALA A 160 -43.20 -25.37 1.45
CA ALA A 160 -43.02 -26.80 1.36
C ALA A 160 -42.47 -27.21 -0.03
N LYS A 161 -41.15 -27.14 -0.23
CA LYS A 161 -40.38 -28.00 -1.15
C LYS A 161 -38.86 -27.74 -1.05
N PRO A 162 -38.03 -28.75 -0.76
CA PRO A 162 -36.59 -28.58 -0.80
C PRO A 162 -36.10 -28.51 -2.25
N HIS A 163 -35.48 -27.39 -2.65
CA HIS A 163 -34.69 -27.33 -3.87
C HIS A 163 -33.42 -28.17 -3.68
N LYS A 164 -33.15 -29.12 -4.60
CA LYS A 164 -31.98 -30.01 -4.55
C LYS A 164 -30.67 -29.20 -4.49
N LEU A 165 -29.82 -29.54 -3.53
CA LEU A 165 -28.45 -29.04 -3.43
C LEU A 165 -27.61 -29.61 -4.58
N VAL A 166 -27.26 -28.78 -5.57
CA VAL A 166 -26.28 -29.16 -6.60
C VAL A 166 -24.89 -28.87 -6.05
N ARG A 167 -24.10 -29.92 -5.81
CA ARG A 167 -22.65 -29.81 -5.51
C ARG A 167 -21.93 -29.28 -6.76
N ALA A 168 -21.32 -28.11 -6.67
CA ALA A 168 -20.37 -27.65 -7.67
C ALA A 168 -19.06 -28.44 -7.52
N ILE A 169 -18.80 -29.32 -8.50
CA ILE A 169 -17.52 -30.00 -8.71
C ILE A 169 -16.63 -28.99 -9.46
N GLY A 170 -15.37 -28.85 -9.01
CA GLY A 170 -14.42 -27.90 -9.59
C GLY A 170 -14.16 -28.13 -11.07
N SER A 171 -14.02 -27.03 -11.81
CA SER A 171 -13.49 -27.03 -13.17
C SER A 171 -12.37 -26.00 -13.29
N ASN A 172 -11.21 -26.51 -13.69
CA ASN A 172 -10.00 -25.77 -14.05
C ASN A 172 -10.30 -24.73 -15.14
N ASN A 173 -9.88 -23.48 -14.93
CA ASN A 173 -9.82 -22.47 -15.99
C ASN A 173 -8.37 -22.34 -16.46
N GLU A 174 -8.07 -22.94 -17.61
CA GLU A 174 -6.89 -22.58 -18.42
C GLU A 174 -7.11 -21.23 -19.12
N PRO A 175 -6.08 -20.39 -19.28
CA PRO A 175 -6.19 -19.12 -19.99
C PRO A 175 -6.28 -19.35 -21.52
N GLN A 176 -7.34 -18.87 -22.16
CA GLN A 176 -7.42 -18.86 -23.63
C GLN A 176 -6.54 -17.76 -24.23
N VAL A 177 -5.60 -18.18 -25.07
CA VAL A 177 -4.81 -17.32 -25.98
C VAL A 177 -5.63 -17.12 -27.26
N VAL A 178 -5.96 -15.87 -27.59
CA VAL A 178 -6.66 -15.52 -28.84
C VAL A 178 -5.63 -15.13 -29.89
N TYR A 179 -5.55 -15.91 -30.97
CA TYR A 179 -4.83 -15.54 -32.20
C TYR A 179 -5.77 -14.68 -33.07
N GLN A 180 -5.28 -13.53 -33.54
CA GLN A 180 -5.93 -12.76 -34.61
C GLN A 180 -5.33 -13.21 -35.95
N ASP A 181 -6.04 -14.07 -36.67
CA ASP A 181 -5.72 -14.39 -38.07
C ASP A 181 -6.40 -13.39 -39.01
N GLY A 182 -5.60 -12.88 -39.95
CA GLY A 182 -5.99 -11.88 -40.92
C GLY A 182 -6.92 -12.42 -42.02
N GLY A 183 -7.82 -11.55 -42.48
CA GLY A 183 -8.64 -11.74 -43.67
C GLY A 183 -8.35 -10.65 -44.71
N ILE A 184 -7.84 -11.07 -45.87
CA ILE A 184 -7.72 -10.31 -47.11
C ILE A 184 -9.12 -10.17 -47.74
N PRO A 185 -9.47 -9.04 -48.39
CA PRO A 185 -10.50 -9.04 -49.42
C PRO A 185 -9.91 -8.88 -50.83
N ASN A 186 -10.29 -9.80 -51.71
CA ASN A 186 -10.23 -9.66 -53.17
C ASN A 186 -11.40 -8.79 -53.63
N ASP A 187 -11.10 -7.75 -54.42
CA ASP A 187 -11.62 -7.46 -55.78
C ASP A 187 -11.26 -6.02 -56.18
#